data_AF-A0A3N8AH61-F1
#
_entry.id   AF-A0A3N8AH61-F1
#
_cell.length_a   1.000
_cell.length_b   1.000
_cell.length_c   1.000
_cell.angle_alpha   90.00
_cell.angle_beta   90.00
_cell.angle_gamma   90.00
#
_symmetry.space_group_name_H-M   'P 1'
#
loop_
_entity.id
_entity.type
_entity.pdbx_description
1 polymer ?
#
loop_
_entity_poly.entity_id
_entity_poly.type
_entity_poly.pdbx_seq_one_letter_code
_entity_poly.pdbx_strand_id
1 'polypeptide(L)'
;NGREAFVAGVNPKKAGEDFEGIPIYASVKEAKAETGATVSVIYVPPAGAAAAIWEAVEADLDLAICITEGIPVRDMIEVKDRMRREGRKTLLLGPNCPGTITPDELKIG
;
A
#
# COMPACT_ATOMS: atom_id res chain seq x y z
N ASN A 1 -6.26 -18.46 5.63
CA ASN A 1 -7.27 -17.44 5.99
C ASN A 1 -7.02 -16.14 5.21
N GLY A 2 -5.79 -15.61 5.18
CA GLY A 2 -5.50 -14.35 4.46
C GLY A 2 -5.28 -14.42 2.94
N ARG A 3 -5.13 -15.61 2.32
CA ARG A 3 -4.85 -15.72 0.88
C ARG A 3 -5.95 -15.11 0.01
N GLU A 4 -7.21 -15.33 0.39
CA GLU A 4 -8.37 -14.77 -0.32
C GLU A 4 -8.51 -13.25 -0.14
N ALA A 5 -7.81 -12.65 0.83
CA ALA A 5 -7.83 -11.21 1.05
C ALA A 5 -6.88 -10.45 0.10
N PHE A 6 -5.95 -11.14 -0.58
CA PHE A 6 -5.12 -10.53 -1.60
C PHE A 6 -5.82 -10.61 -2.96
N VAL A 7 -6.34 -9.47 -3.41
CA VAL A 7 -7.12 -9.35 -4.65
C VAL A 7 -6.35 -8.71 -5.80
N ALA A 8 -5.24 -8.02 -5.51
CA ALA A 8 -4.44 -7.31 -6.50
C ALA A 8 -2.96 -7.21 -6.07
N GLY A 9 -2.06 -7.27 -7.04
CA GLY A 9 -0.69 -6.79 -6.94
C GLY A 9 -0.54 -5.47 -7.70
N VAL A 10 0.42 -4.64 -7.31
CA VAL A 10 0.76 -3.41 -8.05
C VAL A 10 2.24 -3.40 -8.36
N ASN A 11 2.56 -3.41 -9.65
CA ASN A 11 3.93 -3.27 -10.15
C ASN A 11 3.89 -2.75 -11.59
N PRO A 12 4.24 -1.48 -11.84
CA PRO A 12 4.20 -0.88 -13.17
C PRO A 12 4.96 -1.67 -14.26
N LYS A 13 6.02 -2.40 -13.88
CA LYS A 13 6.84 -3.17 -14.82
C LYS A 13 6.26 -4.53 -15.19
N LYS A 14 5.24 -4.98 -14.47
CA LYS A 14 4.60 -6.30 -14.61
C LYS A 14 3.07 -6.19 -14.76
N ALA A 15 2.58 -5.03 -15.17
CA ALA A 15 1.15 -4.82 -15.36
C ALA A 15 0.61 -5.80 -16.41
N GLY A 16 -0.51 -6.47 -16.10
CA GLY A 16 -1.12 -7.51 -16.93
C GLY A 16 -0.58 -8.93 -16.68
N GLU A 17 0.46 -9.09 -15.87
CA GLU A 17 0.87 -10.41 -15.35
C GLU A 17 0.01 -10.82 -14.14
N ASP A 18 0.15 -12.07 -13.70
CA ASP A 18 -0.38 -12.54 -12.42
C ASP A 18 0.75 -13.06 -11.52
N PHE A 19 0.51 -13.04 -10.21
CA PHE A 19 1.34 -13.72 -9.23
C PHE A 19 0.47 -14.64 -8.38
N GLU A 20 0.64 -15.95 -8.53
CA GLU A 20 -0.15 -16.98 -7.85
C GLU A 20 -1.67 -16.85 -8.06
N GLY A 21 -2.09 -16.38 -9.25
CA GLY A 21 -3.49 -16.14 -9.60
C GLY A 21 -4.03 -14.78 -9.17
N ILE A 22 -3.19 -13.89 -8.61
CA ILE A 22 -3.55 -12.53 -8.23
C ILE A 22 -3.10 -11.58 -9.37
N PRO A 23 -4.02 -10.82 -9.99
CA PRO A 23 -3.68 -9.92 -11.10
C PRO A 23 -2.77 -8.77 -10.65
N ILE A 24 -1.82 -8.40 -11.51
CA ILE A 24 -0.90 -7.29 -11.27
C ILE A 24 -1.31 -6.10 -12.14
N TYR A 25 -1.52 -4.95 -11.50
CA TYR A 25 -1.90 -3.69 -12.13
C TYR A 25 -0.71 -2.72 -12.21
N ALA A 26 -0.84 -1.72 -13.08
CA ALA A 26 0.18 -0.69 -13.24
C ALA A 26 0.15 0.34 -12.11
N SER A 27 -1.02 0.56 -11.49
CA SER A 27 -1.20 1.54 -10.42
C SER A 27 -2.17 1.07 -9.34
N VAL A 28 -2.06 1.67 -8.14
CA VAL A 28 -2.98 1.40 -7.02
C VAL A 28 -4.40 1.85 -7.34
N LYS A 29 -4.55 2.95 -8.08
CA LYS A 29 -5.85 3.49 -8.48
C LYS A 29 -6.61 2.52 -9.40
N GLU A 30 -5.90 1.94 -10.38
CA GLU A 30 -6.45 0.92 -11.28
C GLU A 30 -6.83 -0.34 -10.50
N ALA A 31 -5.92 -0.86 -9.67
CA ALA A 31 -6.17 -2.02 -8.82
C ALA A 31 -7.42 -1.83 -7.95
N LYS A 32 -7.57 -0.66 -7.31
CA LYS A 32 -8.74 -0.32 -6.49
C LYS A 32 -10.02 -0.28 -7.34
N ALA A 33 -9.99 0.34 -8.51
CA ALA A 33 -11.18 0.48 -9.35
C ALA A 33 -11.71 -0.88 -9.81
N GLU A 34 -10.81 -1.81 -10.17
CA GLU A 34 -11.18 -3.14 -10.67
C GLU A 34 -11.54 -4.13 -9.56
N THR A 35 -10.86 -4.07 -8.40
CA THR A 35 -11.00 -5.09 -7.34
C THR A 35 -11.77 -4.63 -6.11
N GLY A 36 -11.95 -3.31 -5.93
CA GLY A 36 -12.52 -2.74 -4.71
C GLY A 36 -11.59 -2.80 -3.49
N ALA A 37 -10.29 -3.03 -3.67
CA ALA A 37 -9.32 -3.09 -2.59
C ALA A 37 -9.38 -1.83 -1.70
N THR A 38 -9.42 -2.03 -0.37
CA THR A 38 -9.48 -0.96 0.64
C THR A 38 -8.18 -0.80 1.42
N VAL A 39 -7.31 -1.82 1.40
CA VAL A 39 -6.05 -1.86 2.14
C VAL A 39 -4.88 -2.17 1.20
N SER A 40 -3.75 -1.51 1.41
CA SER A 40 -2.49 -1.79 0.71
C SER A 40 -1.37 -2.12 1.67
N VAL A 41 -0.59 -3.15 1.36
CA VAL A 41 0.67 -3.48 2.04
C VAL A 41 1.84 -3.23 1.10
N ILE A 42 2.81 -2.45 1.57
CA ILE A 42 3.89 -1.89 0.75
C ILE A 42 5.20 -2.60 1.10
N TYR A 43 5.68 -3.38 0.13
CA TYR A 43 6.98 -4.07 0.15
C TYR A 43 8.02 -3.42 -0.78
N VAL A 44 7.81 -2.15 -1.13
CA VAL A 44 8.68 -1.41 -2.06
C VAL A 44 10.01 -1.05 -1.38
N PRO A 45 11.17 -1.19 -2.03
CA PRO A 45 12.45 -0.78 -1.45
C PRO A 45 12.49 0.69 -1.01
N PRO A 46 13.40 1.07 -0.09
CA PRO A 46 13.38 2.39 0.55
C PRO A 46 13.35 3.58 -0.42
N ALA A 47 14.09 3.48 -1.52
CA ALA A 47 14.17 4.51 -2.55
C ALA A 47 12.84 4.82 -3.25
N GLY A 48 11.87 3.88 -3.24
CA GLY A 48 10.56 4.05 -3.87
C GLY A 48 9.39 4.02 -2.89
N ALA A 49 9.63 3.70 -1.62
CA ALA A 49 8.56 3.45 -0.66
C ALA A 49 7.70 4.68 -0.37
N ALA A 50 8.29 5.88 -0.28
CA ALA A 50 7.53 7.11 -0.08
C ALA A 50 6.56 7.41 -1.24
N ALA A 51 7.00 7.17 -2.48
CA ALA A 51 6.14 7.31 -3.66
C ALA A 51 5.00 6.27 -3.66
N ALA A 52 5.29 5.03 -3.28
CA ALA A 52 4.28 3.97 -3.17
C ALA A 52 3.24 4.25 -2.06
N ILE A 53 3.70 4.78 -0.91
CA ILE A 53 2.79 5.26 0.16
C ILE A 53 1.89 6.36 -0.40
N TRP A 54 2.47 7.34 -1.09
CA TRP A 54 1.70 8.43 -1.64
C TRP A 54 0.67 7.96 -2.68
N GLU A 55 1.03 7.01 -3.53
CA GLU A 55 0.10 6.41 -4.50
C GLU A 55 -1.10 5.74 -3.82
N ALA A 56 -0.86 5.00 -2.73
CA ALA A 56 -1.90 4.37 -1.93
C ALA A 56 -2.85 5.40 -1.28
N VAL A 57 -2.28 6.51 -0.77
CA VAL A 57 -3.04 7.63 -0.21
C VAL A 57 -3.85 8.34 -1.29
N GLU A 58 -3.27 8.59 -2.47
CA GLU A 58 -3.90 9.30 -3.57
C GLU A 58 -5.06 8.50 -4.17
N ALA A 59 -4.98 7.17 -4.11
CA ALA A 59 -6.07 6.26 -4.43
C ALA A 59 -7.20 6.24 -3.37
N ASP A 60 -7.07 7.00 -2.28
CA ASP A 60 -7.99 7.07 -1.15
C ASP A 60 -8.29 5.67 -0.56
N LEU A 61 -7.26 4.85 -0.37
CA LEU A 61 -7.39 3.62 0.41
C LEU A 61 -7.67 3.95 1.88
N ASP A 62 -8.31 3.04 2.60
CA ASP A 62 -8.62 3.25 4.02
C ASP A 62 -7.36 3.07 4.87
N LEU A 63 -6.51 2.09 4.52
CA LEU A 63 -5.29 1.76 5.24
C LEU A 63 -4.13 1.46 4.28
N ALA A 64 -2.99 2.08 4.51
CA ALA A 64 -1.72 1.76 3.88
C ALA A 64 -0.73 1.31 4.95
N ILE A 65 -0.18 0.10 4.80
CA ILE A 65 0.80 -0.49 5.71
C ILE A 65 2.16 -0.51 5.01
N CYS A 66 3.15 0.19 5.55
CA CYS A 66 4.50 0.19 4.98
C CYS A 66 5.46 -0.62 5.85
N ILE A 67 5.96 -1.72 5.27
CA ILE A 67 6.89 -2.63 5.95
C ILE A 67 8.33 -2.09 5.89
N THR A 68 8.65 -1.37 4.81
CA THR A 68 10.00 -0.93 4.47
C THR A 68 10.68 -0.13 5.58
N GLU A 69 11.89 -0.55 5.96
CA GLU A 69 12.80 0.16 6.84
C GLU A 69 13.75 1.08 6.06
N GLY A 70 14.28 2.13 6.69
CA GLY A 70 15.34 2.96 6.11
C GLY A 70 14.85 4.00 5.09
N ILE A 71 13.54 4.28 5.05
CA ILE A 71 13.01 5.42 4.30
C ILE A 71 13.57 6.71 4.92
N PRO A 72 14.13 7.65 4.13
CA PRO A 72 14.58 8.93 4.64
C PRO A 72 13.47 9.66 5.41
N VAL A 73 13.80 10.18 6.59
CA VAL A 73 12.85 10.90 7.45
C VAL A 73 12.23 12.09 6.72
N ARG A 74 13.01 12.76 5.86
CA ARG A 74 12.54 13.88 5.04
C ARG A 74 11.36 13.47 4.15
N ASP A 75 11.46 12.34 3.45
CA ASP A 75 10.42 11.86 2.54
C ASP A 75 9.12 11.59 3.32
N MET A 76 9.23 11.04 4.53
CA MET A 76 8.08 10.81 5.40
C MET A 76 7.44 12.09 5.93
N ILE A 77 8.25 13.13 6.21
CA ILE A 77 7.74 14.46 6.56
C ILE A 77 6.96 15.06 5.39
N GLU A 78 7.50 14.95 4.16
CA GLU A 78 6.85 15.46 2.95
C GLU A 78 5.53 14.73 2.67
N VAL A 79 5.48 13.39 2.77
CA VAL A 79 4.26 12.60 2.66
C VAL A 79 3.22 13.05 3.69
N LYS A 80 3.60 13.13 4.97
CA LYS A 80 2.68 13.49 6.06
C LYS A 80 2.13 14.92 5.94
N ASP A 81 2.98 15.87 5.58
CA ASP A 81 2.57 17.25 5.34
C ASP A 81 1.61 17.34 4.14
N ARG A 82 1.89 16.61 3.04
CA ARG A 82 1.01 16.55 1.88
C ARG A 82 -0.35 15.93 2.20
N MET A 83 -0.38 14.82 2.95
CA MET A 83 -1.62 14.20 3.45
C MET A 83 -2.49 15.21 4.20
N ARG A 84 -1.87 15.99 5.10
CA ARG A 84 -2.55 17.01 5.90
C ARG A 84 -3.07 18.16 5.03
N ARG A 85 -2.27 18.66 4.09
CA ARG A 85 -2.66 19.77 3.20
C ARG A 85 -3.81 19.40 2.27
N GLU A 86 -3.80 18.17 1.76
CA GLU A 86 -4.85 17.66 0.87
C GLU A 86 -6.06 17.07 1.63
N GLY A 87 -6.04 17.06 2.97
CA GLY A 87 -7.14 16.53 3.77
C GLY A 87 -7.38 15.03 3.60
N ARG A 88 -6.32 14.27 3.28
CA ARG A 88 -6.39 12.82 3.04
C ARG A 88 -6.73 12.07 4.32
N LYS A 89 -7.55 11.03 4.20
CA LYS A 89 -8.09 10.24 5.33
C LYS A 89 -7.46 8.87 5.49
N THR A 90 -6.71 8.39 4.51
CA THR A 90 -5.98 7.12 4.57
C THR A 90 -5.15 7.03 5.84
N LEU A 91 -5.33 5.96 6.60
CA LEU A 91 -4.50 5.67 7.75
C LEU A 91 -3.18 5.07 7.26
N LEU A 92 -2.06 5.67 7.65
CA LEU A 92 -0.73 5.14 7.35
C LEU A 92 -0.16 4.44 8.58
N LEU A 93 0.06 3.13 8.49
CA LEU A 93 0.71 2.31 9.51
C LEU A 93 2.16 2.03 9.08
N GLY A 94 3.12 2.50 9.88
CA GLY A 94 4.55 2.47 9.56
C GLY A 94 5.11 3.85 9.20
N PRO A 95 6.23 3.93 8.45
CA PRO A 95 7.03 2.82 7.92
C PRO A 95 7.73 2.02 9.02
N ASN A 96 8.49 0.98 8.65
CA ASN A 96 9.11 0.04 9.59
C ASN A 96 8.05 -0.57 10.55
N CYS A 97 6.96 -1.08 9.98
CA CYS A 97 5.95 -1.82 10.72
C CYS A 97 5.90 -3.26 10.20
N PRO A 98 5.96 -4.30 11.05
CA PRO A 98 5.83 -5.69 10.57
C PRO A 98 4.42 -6.03 10.08
N GLY A 99 3.44 -5.15 10.30
CA GLY A 99 2.06 -5.34 9.90
C GLY A 99 1.06 -5.25 11.04
N THR A 100 -0.12 -5.83 10.84
CA THR A 100 -1.19 -5.89 11.83
C THR A 100 -1.92 -7.23 11.77
N ILE A 101 -2.51 -7.63 12.88
CA ILE A 101 -3.31 -8.86 12.98
C ILE A 101 -4.60 -8.58 13.72
N THR A 102 -5.69 -9.04 13.12
CA THR A 102 -6.97 -9.26 13.79
C THR A 102 -7.10 -10.78 13.97
N PRO A 103 -7.00 -11.30 15.21
CA PRO A 103 -7.09 -12.73 15.48
C PRO A 103 -8.32 -13.37 14.83
N ASP A 104 -8.15 -14.59 14.33
CA ASP A 104 -9.19 -15.40 13.66
C ASP A 104 -9.78 -14.82 12.36
N GLU A 105 -9.45 -13.58 12.00
CA GLU A 105 -9.93 -12.90 10.79
C GLU A 105 -8.83 -12.74 9.73
N LEU A 106 -7.84 -11.88 9.98
CA LEU A 106 -6.85 -11.48 8.99
C LEU A 106 -5.52 -11.07 9.62
N LYS A 107 -4.42 -11.46 8.97
CA LYS A 107 -3.07 -10.96 9.23
C LYS A 107 -2.55 -10.32 7.94
N ILE A 108 -2.05 -9.09 8.05
CA ILE A 108 -1.38 -8.37 6.96
C ILE A 108 0.04 -8.05 7.41
N GLY A 109 1.05 -8.44 6.63
CA GLY A 109 2.46 -8.32 7.00
C GLY A 109 3.17 -9.67 7.08
#